data_AF-A0A351KAE4-F1
#
_entry.id   AF-A0A351KAE4-F1
#
_cell.length_a   1.000
_cell.length_b   1.000
_cell.length_c   1.000
_cell.angle_alpha   90.00
_cell.angle_beta   90.00
_cell.angle_gamma   90.00
#
_symmetry.space_group_name_H-M   'P 1'
#
loop_
_entity.id
_entity.type
_entity.pdbx_description
1 polymer ?
#
loop_
_entity_poly.entity_id
_entity_poly.type
_entity_poly.pdbx_seq_one_letter_code
_entity_poly.pdbx_strand_id
1 'polypeptide(L)' 'MDSRLVILSRGPGLYSTKRLVEEAEAAGWAVRIIDPLSLDYVIDDTGVRIFNKGWLVECEAVIPRIGYSI' A
#
# COMPACT_ATOMS: atom_id res chain seq x y z
N MET A 1 15.61 -8.85 6.79
CA MET A 1 14.19 -8.55 7.05
C MET A 1 13.87 -7.47 6.04
N ASP A 2 13.20 -7.85 4.96
CA ASP A 2 13.03 -6.94 3.83
C ASP A 2 12.01 -5.88 4.23
N SER A 3 12.35 -4.60 4.06
CA SER A 3 11.46 -3.49 4.42
C SER A 3 10.21 -3.54 3.53
N ARG A 4 9.03 -3.37 4.10
CA ARG A 4 7.74 -3.50 3.42
C ARG A 4 7.21 -2.14 3.02
N LEU A 5 6.94 -1.98 1.73
CA LEU A 5 6.34 -0.79 1.13
C LEU A 5 4.92 -1.09 0.66
N VAL A 6 3.96 -0.27 1.07
CA VAL A 6 2.61 -0.30 0.50
C VAL A 6 2.42 0.86 -0.46
N ILE A 7 2.01 0.55 -1.69
CA ILE A 7 1.60 1.56 -2.67
C ILE A 7 0.08 1.54 -2.75
N LEU A 8 -0.56 2.63 -2.36
CA LEU A 8 -2.00 2.78 -2.51
C LEU A 8 -2.33 3.22 -3.93
N SER A 9 -2.93 2.35 -4.74
CA SER A 9 -3.22 2.65 -6.15
C SER A 9 -4.35 1.78 -6.68
N ARG A 10 -5.26 2.39 -7.45
CA ARG A 10 -6.26 1.66 -8.27
C ARG A 10 -5.76 1.27 -9.66
N GLY A 11 -4.55 1.69 -10.01
CA GLY A 11 -3.98 1.47 -11.34
C GLY A 11 -2.68 0.67 -11.27
N PRO A 12 -2.68 -0.60 -10.84
CA PRO A 12 -1.47 -1.43 -10.74
C PRO A 12 -0.79 -1.62 -12.11
N GLY A 13 -1.57 -1.62 -13.20
CA GLY A 13 -1.04 -1.75 -14.56
C GLY A 13 -0.42 -0.48 -15.15
N LEU A 14 -0.65 0.69 -14.53
CA LEU A 14 -0.19 1.98 -15.05
C LEU A 14 1.33 2.11 -14.94
N TYR A 15 1.94 2.75 -15.93
CA TYR A 15 3.39 2.94 -16.00
C TYR A 15 3.98 3.50 -14.70
N SER A 16 3.38 4.55 -14.14
CA SER A 16 3.88 5.15 -12.90
C SER A 16 3.84 4.21 -11.70
N THR A 17 2.80 3.39 -11.56
CA THR A 17 2.73 2.38 -10.48
C THR A 17 3.77 1.29 -10.70
N LYS A 18 3.93 0.80 -11.94
CA LYS A 18 4.94 -0.22 -12.29
C LYS A 18 6.36 0.26 -12.00
N ARG A 19 6.71 1.48 -12.43
CA ARG A 19 8.04 2.06 -12.17
C ARG A 19 8.33 2.20 -10.68
N LEU A 20 7.35 2.59 -9.87
CA LEU A 20 7.52 2.64 -8.41
C LEU A 20 7.80 1.26 -7.81
N VAL A 21 7.10 0.23 -8.26
CA VAL A 21 7.35 -1.16 -7.82
C VAL A 21 8.76 -1.60 -8.23
N GLU A 22 9.11 -1.47 -9.51
CA GLU A 22 10.40 -1.91 -10.05
C GLU A 22 11.58 -1.29 -9.29
N GLU A 23 11.56 0.03 -9.07
CA GLU A 23 12.66 0.71 -8.38
C GLU A 23 12.70 0.40 -6.88
N ALA A 24 11.55 0.22 -6.23
CA ALA A 24 11.49 -0.15 -4.82
C ALA A 24 11.98 -1.59 -4.59
N GLU A 25 11.59 -2.53 -5.45
CA GLU A 25 12.08 -3.90 -5.43
C GLU A 25 13.59 -3.94 -5.72
N ALA A 26 14.09 -3.16 -6.68
CA ALA A 26 15.52 -3.02 -6.96
C ALA A 26 16.31 -2.44 -5.76
N ALA A 27 15.66 -1.61 -4.94
CA ALA A 27 16.21 -1.08 -3.69
C ALA A 27 16.08 -2.07 -2.50
N GLY A 28 15.55 -3.28 -2.71
CA GLY A 28 15.44 -4.32 -1.69
C GLY A 28 14.17 -4.24 -0.83
N TRP A 29 13.13 -3.54 -1.28
CA TRP A 29 11.85 -3.48 -0.58
C TRP A 29 10.89 -4.58 -1.05
N ALA A 30 10.14 -5.14 -0.11
CA ALA A 30 8.99 -5.98 -0.40
C ALA A 30 7.77 -5.08 -0.66
N VAL A 31 7.30 -5.03 -1.90
CA VAL A 31 6.25 -4.08 -2.31
C VAL A 31 4.88 -4.75 -2.40
N ARG A 32 3.84 -4.08 -1.88
CA ARG A 32 2.43 -4.47 -2.06
C ARG A 32 1.64 -3.30 -2.63
N ILE A 33 0.95 -3.51 -3.75
CA ILE A 33 -0.04 -2.55 -4.24
C ILE A 33 -1.39 -2.89 -3.62
N ILE A 34 -2.04 -1.91 -2.98
CA ILE A 34 -3.37 -2.07 -2.38
C ILE A 34 -4.31 -1.03 -2.98
N ASP A 35 -5.51 -1.46 -3.38
CA ASP A 35 -6.58 -0.52 -3.75
C ASP A 35 -7.05 0.21 -2.48
N PRO A 36 -6.94 1.55 -2.41
CA PRO A 36 -7.39 2.31 -1.25
C PRO A 36 -8.84 2.04 -0.84
N LEU A 37 -9.72 1.75 -1.81
CA LEU A 37 -11.15 1.47 -1.57
C LEU A 37 -11.40 0.06 -1.00
N SER A 38 -10.37 -0.79 -0.98
CA SER A 38 -10.44 -2.14 -0.41
C SER A 38 -9.91 -2.23 1.02
N LEU A 39 -9.64 -1.08 1.64
CA LEU A 39 -9.14 -0.99 3.01
C LEU A 39 -10.31 -0.90 3.99
N ASP A 40 -10.25 -1.74 5.01
CA ASP A 40 -11.08 -1.64 6.20
C ASP A 40 -10.24 -1.05 7.33
N TYR A 41 -10.88 -0.35 8.27
CA TYR A 41 -10.19 0.15 9.46
C TYR A 41 -11.00 -0.08 10.72
N VAL A 42 -10.29 -0.33 11.82
CA VAL A 42 -10.84 -0.42 13.16
C VAL A 42 -10.21 0.68 13.99
N ILE A 43 -11.05 1.47 14.66
CA ILE A 43 -10.63 2.52 15.59
C ILE A 43 -11.09 2.10 16.98
N ASP A 44 -10.17 2.06 17.93
CA ASP A 44 -10.44 1.80 19.34
C ASP A 44 -9.52 2.65 20.22
N ASP A 45 -9.59 2.45 21.55
CA ASP A 45 -8.81 3.21 22.53
C ASP A 45 -7.28 3.01 22.37
N THR A 46 -6.84 2.01 21.62
CA THR A 46 -5.42 1.71 21.35
C THR A 46 -4.92 2.31 20.04
N GLY A 47 -5.81 2.83 19.20
CA GLY A 47 -5.47 3.55 17.97
C GLY A 47 -6.22 3.04 16.73
N VAL A 48 -5.58 3.18 15.57
CA VAL A 48 -6.14 2.80 14.26
C VAL A 48 -5.39 1.61 13.72
N ARG A 49 -6.14 0.57 13.34
CA ARG A 49 -5.62 -0.61 12.62
C ARG A 49 -6.26 -0.67 11.25
N ILE A 50 -5.44 -0.88 10.21
CA ILE A 50 -5.87 -0.96 8.82
C ILE A 50 -5.77 -2.40 8.34
N PHE A 51 -6.79 -2.87 7.63
CA PHE A 51 -6.88 -4.21 7.10
C PHE A 51 -7.09 -4.19 5.59
N ASN A 52 -6.59 -5.21 4.90
CA ASN A 52 -6.91 -5.50 3.52
C ASN A 52 -7.38 -6.93 3.41
N LYS A 53 -8.64 -7.14 3.02
CA LYS A 53 -9.25 -8.48 2.92
C LYS A 53 -9.12 -9.30 4.22
N GLY A 54 -9.34 -8.65 5.37
CA GLY A 54 -9.23 -9.27 6.70
C GLY A 54 -7.82 -9.42 7.26
N TRP A 55 -6.77 -9.10 6.49
CA TRP A 55 -5.38 -9.18 6.95
C TRP A 55 -4.86 -7.81 7.36
N LEU A 56 -4.18 -7.73 8.52
CA LEU A 56 -3.57 -6.50 8.99
C LEU A 56 -2.55 -5.98 7.96
N VAL A 57 -2.64 -4.69 7.64
CA VAL A 57 -1.69 -4.01 6.77
C VAL A 57 -0.54 -3.51 7.63
N GLU A 58 0.54 -4.28 7.64
CA GLU A 58 1.79 -3.89 8.28
C GLU A 58 2.82 -3.48 7.23
N CYS A 59 3.37 -2.28 7.38
CA CYS A 59 4.41 -1.74 6.51
C CYS A 59 5.21 -0.64 7.21
N GLU A 60 6.44 -0.44 6.76
CA GLU A 60 7.30 0.63 7.26
C GLU A 60 7.09 1.94 6.48
N ALA A 61 6.55 1.87 5.26
CA ALA A 61 6.26 3.05 4.44
C ALA A 61 5.03 2.86 3.54
N VAL A 62 4.40 4.00 3.19
CA VAL A 62 3.25 4.08 2.28
C VAL A 62 3.49 5.15 1.21
N ILE A 63 3.21 4.83 -0.06
CA ILE A 63 3.12 5.81 -1.16
C ILE A 63 1.67 5.94 -1.62
N PRO A 64 1.00 7.07 -1.36
CA PRO A 64 -0.38 7.30 -1.78
C PRO A 64 -0.46 7.75 -3.24
N ARG A 65 -0.72 6.82 -4.17
CA ARG A 65 -0.97 7.09 -5.60
C ARG A 65 -2.48 7.23 -5.88
N ILE A 66 -3.09 8.19 -5.18
CA ILE A 66 -4.54 8.47 -5.21
C ILE A 66 -4.85 9.47 -6.35
N GLY A 67 -5.70 9.06 -7.29
CA GLY A 67 -6.15 9.89 -8.41
C GLY A 67 -7.40 10.71 -8.09
N TYR A 68 -7.73 11.69 -8.94
CA TYR A 68 -8.79 12.70 -8.75
C TYR A 68 -10.25 12.17 -8.71
N SER A 69 -10.51 10.86 -8.72
CA SER A 69 -11.88 10.31 -8.73
C SER A 69 -12.03 9.08 -7.85
N ILE A 70 -11.57 9.22 -6.60
CA ILE A 70 -11.89 8.38 -5.43
C ILE A 70 -12.10 9.24 -4.21
#